data_AF-A0A1C5AY69-F1
#
_entry.id   AF-A0A1C5AY69-F1
#
_cell.length_a   1.000
_cell.length_b   1.000
_cell.length_c   1.000
_cell.angle_alpha   90.00
_cell.angle_beta   90.00
_cell.angle_gamma   90.00
#
_symmetry.space_group_name_H-M   'P 1'
#
loop_
_entity.id
_entity.type
_entity.pdbx_description
1 polymer ?
#
loop_
_entity_poly.entity_id
_entity_poly.type
_entity_poly.pdbx_seq_one_letter_code
_entity_poly.pdbx_strand_id
1 'polypeptide(L)'
;MAAAFAEAWARPDLTAQQWWEQLAPLCEPAFGRTLRTVDPARVPATRITGRPVAVQPPKDGRATYRVATDAGTLSVALAAIDGRWVAVDNDFVRTVR
;
A
#
# COMPACT_ATOMS: atom_id res chain seq x y z
N MET A 1 -5.44 -6.74 -5.26
CA MET A 1 -4.36 -5.74 -5.37
C MET A 1 -4.17 -4.97 -4.06
N ALA A 2 -5.16 -4.19 -3.59
CA ALA A 2 -5.00 -3.41 -2.34
C ALA A 2 -4.56 -4.23 -1.11
N ALA A 3 -5.11 -5.45 -0.92
CA ALA A 3 -4.68 -6.35 0.15
C ALA A 3 -3.19 -6.74 0.04
N ALA A 4 -2.77 -7.24 -1.13
CA ALA A 4 -1.39 -7.64 -1.38
C ALA A 4 -0.39 -6.49 -1.19
N PHE A 5 -0.73 -5.28 -1.65
CA PHE A 5 0.09 -4.09 -1.41
C PHE A 5 0.20 -3.81 0.09
N ALA A 6 -0.93 -3.82 0.81
CA ALA A 6 -0.95 -3.52 2.24
C ALA A 6 -0.16 -4.56 3.06
N GLU A 7 -0.27 -5.84 2.72
CA GLU A 7 0.50 -6.93 3.34
C GLU A 7 2.00 -6.77 3.12
N ALA A 8 2.44 -6.41 1.91
CA ALA A 8 3.84 -6.13 1.62
C ALA A 8 4.34 -4.85 2.31
N TRP A 9 3.48 -3.82 2.40
CA TRP A 9 3.80 -2.54 3.03
C TRP A 9 4.00 -2.68 4.55
N ALA A 10 3.17 -3.46 5.22
CA ALA A 10 3.19 -3.67 6.68
C ALA A 10 4.30 -4.65 7.13
N ARG A 11 5.52 -4.48 6.62
CA ARG A 11 6.70 -5.30 6.89
C ARG A 11 7.91 -4.46 7.31
N PRO A 12 7.82 -3.75 8.45
CA PRO A 12 8.90 -2.89 8.95
C PRO A 12 10.14 -3.67 9.41
N ASP A 13 10.04 -5.01 9.51
CA ASP A 13 11.10 -5.93 9.87
C ASP A 13 12.10 -6.21 8.73
N LEU A 14 11.73 -5.90 7.49
CA LEU A 14 12.55 -6.17 6.32
C LEU A 14 13.60 -5.09 6.08
N THR A 15 14.68 -5.46 5.38
CA THR A 15 15.59 -4.45 4.80
C THR A 15 14.87 -3.61 3.75
N ALA A 16 15.33 -2.38 3.52
CA ALA A 16 14.76 -1.49 2.51
C ALA A 16 14.68 -2.13 1.11
N GLN A 17 15.70 -2.92 0.73
CA GLN A 17 15.70 -3.63 -0.54
C GLN A 17 14.63 -4.73 -0.61
N GLN A 18 14.57 -5.62 0.38
CA GLN A 18 13.60 -6.72 0.41
C GLN A 18 12.15 -6.21 0.47
N TRP A 19 11.93 -5.15 1.25
CA TRP A 19 10.62 -4.48 1.34
C TRP A 19 10.20 -3.90 -0.01
N TRP A 20 11.11 -3.19 -0.68
CA TRP A 20 10.86 -2.62 -2.00
C TRP A 20 10.62 -3.68 -3.07
N GLU A 21 11.40 -4.77 -3.09
CA GLU A 21 11.25 -5.87 -4.05
C GLU A 21 9.87 -6.55 -3.97
N GLN A 22 9.23 -6.54 -2.79
CA GLN A 22 7.86 -7.05 -2.62
C GLN A 22 6.80 -6.07 -3.13
N LEU A 23 7.04 -4.76 -2.99
CA LEU A 23 6.09 -3.71 -3.38
C LEU A 23 6.16 -3.36 -4.85
N ALA A 24 7.36 -3.27 -5.42
CA ALA A 24 7.58 -2.78 -6.78
C ALA A 24 6.75 -3.53 -7.85
N PRO A 25 6.60 -4.87 -7.80
CA PRO A 25 5.76 -5.59 -8.76
C PRO A 25 4.27 -5.27 -8.67
N LEU A 26 3.81 -4.68 -7.56
CA LEU A 26 2.41 -4.31 -7.31
C LEU A 26 2.12 -2.85 -7.67
N CYS A 27 3.15 -2.06 -7.95
CA CYS A 27 3.06 -0.63 -8.16
C CYS A 27 3.13 -0.25 -9.64
N GLU A 28 2.58 0.92 -9.96
CA GLU A 28 2.99 1.66 -11.14
C GLU A 28 4.49 1.99 -11.03
N PRO A 29 5.27 1.92 -12.13
CA PRO A 29 6.73 2.05 -12.07
C PRO A 29 7.26 3.32 -11.40
N ALA A 30 6.66 4.49 -11.63
CA ALA A 30 7.10 5.73 -11.00
C ALA A 30 6.80 5.74 -9.50
N PHE A 31 5.61 5.29 -9.07
CA PHE A 31 5.28 5.13 -7.66
C PHE A 31 6.19 4.11 -6.97
N GLY A 32 6.43 2.96 -7.60
CA GLY A 32 7.37 1.95 -7.09
C GLY A 32 8.79 2.48 -6.92
N ARG A 33 9.24 3.41 -7.78
CA ARG A 33 10.53 4.09 -7.60
C ARG A 33 10.53 5.05 -6.41
N THR A 34 9.44 5.76 -6.17
CA THR A 34 9.30 6.63 -4.98
C THR A 34 9.45 5.82 -3.70
N LEU A 35 8.89 4.61 -3.64
CA LEU A 35 9.00 3.74 -2.48
C LEU A 35 10.45 3.31 -2.15
N ARG A 36 11.42 3.43 -3.07
CA ARG A 36 12.85 3.16 -2.76
C ARG A 36 13.46 4.13 -1.76
N THR A 37 12.85 5.30 -1.55
CA THR A 37 13.35 6.31 -0.60
C THR A 37 12.78 6.13 0.80
N VAL A 38 11.87 5.17 0.98
CA VAL A 38 11.22 4.88 2.26
C VAL A 38 12.12 3.96 3.08
N ASP A 39 12.36 4.35 4.32
CA ASP A 39 12.93 3.47 5.35
C ASP A 39 11.79 2.63 5.96
N PRO A 40 11.74 1.30 5.72
CA PRO A 40 10.66 0.45 6.22
C PRO A 40 10.58 0.43 7.74
N ALA A 41 11.68 0.69 8.48
CA ALA A 41 11.64 0.77 9.94
C ALA A 41 10.77 1.93 10.46
N ARG A 42 10.39 2.89 9.60
CA ARG A 42 9.47 3.99 9.92
C ARG A 42 8.01 3.67 9.62
N VAL A 43 7.72 2.54 8.96
CA VAL A 43 6.35 2.06 8.78
C VAL A 43 5.80 1.63 10.14
N PRO A 44 4.71 2.26 10.64
CA PRO A 44 4.24 1.99 11.99
C PRO A 44 3.45 0.69 12.11
N ALA A 45 2.91 0.15 11.02
CA ALA A 45 2.11 -1.07 11.02
C ALA A 45 2.98 -2.31 10.90
N THR A 46 2.65 -3.37 11.64
CA THR A 46 3.31 -4.69 11.54
C THR A 46 2.39 -5.76 10.96
N ARG A 47 1.08 -5.50 10.90
CA ARG A 47 0.10 -6.43 10.34
C ARG A 47 -1.19 -5.75 9.90
N ILE A 48 -1.89 -6.41 8.99
CA ILE A 48 -3.25 -6.06 8.59
C ILE A 48 -4.26 -6.67 9.58
N THR A 49 -5.25 -5.89 9.99
CA THR A 49 -6.25 -6.29 11.01
C THR A 49 -7.66 -6.42 10.45
N GLY A 50 -7.88 -6.04 9.19
CA GLY A 50 -9.17 -6.14 8.52
C GLY A 50 -9.08 -6.22 7.00
N ARG A 51 -10.18 -6.62 6.36
CA ARG A 51 -10.25 -6.66 4.89
C ARG A 51 -10.25 -5.23 4.32
N PRO A 52 -9.68 -5.01 3.12
CA PRO A 52 -9.80 -3.73 2.44
C PRO A 52 -11.27 -3.33 2.21
N VAL A 53 -11.61 -2.09 2.53
CA VAL A 53 -12.93 -1.50 2.29
C VAL A 53 -12.81 -0.45 1.21
N ALA A 54 -13.61 -0.56 0.15
CA ALA A 54 -13.63 0.42 -0.93
C ALA A 54 -14.21 1.74 -0.41
N VAL A 55 -13.47 2.83 -0.62
CA VAL A 55 -13.94 4.19 -0.32
C VAL A 55 -14.21 4.96 -1.60
N GLN A 56 -13.54 4.54 -2.68
CA GLN A 56 -13.93 4.78 -4.05
C GLN A 56 -13.95 3.42 -4.75
N PRO A 57 -15.12 2.87 -5.10
CA PRO A 57 -15.19 1.63 -5.87
C PRO A 57 -14.59 1.82 -7.26
N PRO A 58 -14.18 0.74 -7.95
CA PRO A 58 -13.65 0.81 -9.30
C PRO A 58 -14.57 1.59 -10.25
N LYS A 59 -14.07 2.73 -10.74
CA LYS A 59 -14.75 3.59 -11.70
C LYS A 59 -13.71 4.34 -12.53
N ASP A 60 -13.89 4.37 -13.85
CA ASP A 60 -13.00 5.07 -14.79
C ASP A 60 -11.52 4.70 -14.61
N GLY A 61 -11.25 3.42 -14.37
CA GLY A 61 -9.90 2.89 -14.15
C GLY A 61 -9.24 3.35 -12.85
N ARG A 62 -10.00 3.85 -11.87
CA ARG A 62 -9.52 4.25 -10.54
C ARG A 62 -10.30 3.56 -9.43
N ALA A 63 -9.62 3.26 -8.32
CA ALA A 63 -10.25 2.76 -7.10
C ALA A 63 -9.39 3.15 -5.89
N THR A 64 -10.01 3.36 -4.75
CA THR A 64 -9.30 3.64 -3.49
C THR A 64 -9.87 2.77 -2.38
N TYR A 65 -8.98 2.14 -1.62
CA TYR A 65 -9.33 1.25 -0.52
C TYR A 65 -8.68 1.73 0.78
N ARG A 66 -9.40 1.59 1.89
CA ARG A 66 -8.83 1.67 3.24
C ARG A 66 -8.59 0.27 3.78
N VAL A 67 -7.44 0.08 4.41
CA VAL A 67 -7.02 -1.18 5.02
C VAL A 67 -6.67 -0.91 6.47
N ALA A 68 -7.38 -1.59 7.38
CA ALA A 68 -7.11 -1.50 8.80
C ALA A 68 -5.81 -2.24 9.15
N THR A 69 -4.97 -1.60 9.97
CA THR A 69 -3.72 -2.18 10.49
C THR A 69 -3.74 -2.19 12.01
N ASP A 70 -2.69 -2.69 12.63
CA ASP A 70 -2.49 -2.62 14.08
C ASP A 70 -2.04 -1.25 14.59
N ALA A 71 -1.70 -0.31 13.71
CA ALA A 71 -1.19 1.02 14.07
C ALA A 71 -1.99 2.20 13.49
N GLY A 72 -3.02 1.94 12.70
CA GLY A 72 -3.76 2.95 11.97
C GLY A 72 -4.45 2.42 10.72
N THR A 73 -4.79 3.33 9.80
CA THR A 73 -5.43 2.99 8.53
C THR A 73 -4.54 3.37 7.37
N LEU A 74 -4.24 2.39 6.51
CA LEU A 74 -3.56 2.59 5.24
C LEU A 74 -4.60 2.83 4.14
N SER A 75 -4.48 3.94 3.42
CA SER A 75 -5.20 4.17 2.16
C SER A 75 -4.33 3.75 0.99
N VAL A 76 -4.89 2.99 0.05
CA VAL A 76 -4.20 2.54 -1.16
C VAL A 76 -5.01 2.98 -2.38
N ALA A 77 -4.43 3.83 -3.22
CA ALA A 77 -5.01 4.24 -4.49
C ALA A 77 -4.51 3.30 -5.60
N LEU A 78 -5.44 2.84 -6.43
CA LEU A 78 -5.18 1.96 -7.55
C LEU A 78 -5.56 2.62 -8.87
N ALA A 79 -4.81 2.30 -9.93
CA ALA A 79 -5.18 2.60 -11.30
C ALA A 79 -5.12 1.34 -12.17
N ALA A 80 -6.00 1.27 -13.17
CA ALA A 80 -5.92 0.29 -14.23
C ALA A 80 -4.99 0.82 -15.33
N ILE A 81 -3.80 0.22 -15.48
CA ILE A 81 -2.80 0.56 -16.48
C ILE A 81 -2.54 -0.70 -17.30
N ASP A 82 -2.68 -0.61 -18.63
CA ASP A 82 -2.53 -1.74 -19.55
C ASP A 82 -3.32 -2.99 -19.15
N GLY A 83 -4.55 -2.79 -18.66
CA GLY A 83 -5.44 -3.86 -18.22
C GLY A 83 -5.12 -4.46 -16.84
N ARG A 84 -4.09 -3.94 -16.14
CA ARG A 84 -3.69 -4.38 -14.80
C ARG A 84 -3.97 -3.30 -13.76
N TRP A 85 -4.59 -3.70 -12.65
CA TRP A 85 -4.67 -2.85 -11.48
C TRP A 85 -3.34 -2.84 -10.73
N VAL A 86 -2.77 -1.66 -10.52
CA VAL A 86 -1.54 -1.43 -9.77
C VAL A 86 -1.75 -0.31 -8.74
N ALA A 87 -0.97 -0.32 -7.67
CA ALA A 87 -0.92 0.79 -6.72
C ALA A 87 -0.23 2.00 -7.35
N VAL A 88 -0.84 3.17 -7.20
CA VAL A 88 -0.30 4.44 -7.73
C VAL A 88 -0.03 5.46 -6.63
N ASP A 89 -0.59 5.23 -5.44
CA ASP A 89 -0.35 6.07 -4.27
C ASP A 89 -0.73 5.32 -2.99
N ASN A 90 -0.16 5.75 -1.86
CA ASN A 90 -0.61 5.34 -0.54
C ASN A 90 -0.51 6.49 0.47
N ASP A 91 -1.40 6.48 1.46
CA ASP A 91 -1.35 7.39 2.60
C ASP A 91 -1.64 6.63 3.89
N PHE A 92 -1.15 7.12 5.03
CA PHE A 92 -1.32 6.46 6.31
C PHE A 92 -1.74 7.43 7.42
N VAL A 93 -2.86 7.11 8.06
CA VAL A 93 -3.35 7.83 9.23
C VAL A 93 -3.15 6.97 10.47
N ARG A 94 -2.31 7.46 11.40
CA ARG A 94 -2.12 6.84 12.73
C ARG A 94 -3.41 6.91 13.53
N THR A 95 -3.71 5.86 14.28
CA THR A 95 -4.69 5.97 15.36
C THR A 95 -4.07 6.79 16.49
N VAL A 96 -4.66 7.95 16.80
CA VAL A 96 -4.29 8.72 17.98
C VAL A 96 -4.74 7.91 19.21
N ARG A 97 -3.82 7.66 20.13
CA ARG A 97 -4.15 7.18 21.48
C ARG A 97 -4.19 8.37 22.43
#